data_AF-A0A7S0L9S2-F1
#
_entry.id   AF-A0A7S0L9S2-F1
#
_cell.length_a   1.000
_cell.length_b   1.000
_cell.length_c   1.000
_cell.angle_alpha   90.00
_cell.angle_beta   90.00
_cell.angle_gamma   90.00
#
_symmetry.space_group_name_H-M   'P 1'
#
loop_
_entity.id
_entity.type
_entity.pdbx_description
1 polymer ?
#
loop_
_entity_poly.entity_id
_entity_poly.type
_entity_poly.pdbx_seq_one_letter_code
_entity_poly.pdbx_strand_id
1 'polypeptide(L)'
;QGERMGLIERLTLADEPGIFSPSTSPADAMRERIVRRAALELSDGDYVNLGIGIPTLVSNYVAPGIKITLQSENGMLGVGPFPRSGEEDCDLINAGKQTVTANAGAAYFSADTSFAMIRGGHCQVTILGSMQVGANGDMANYLIPGRLVKGMGGAMDLVSSGSRVIVTMEHTDKKGNSKVLPRCTLPLTGRGVVSKIITEKAVFDVRCGAAESGLTLLELGPGETVDS
;
A
#
# COMPACT_ATOMS: atom_id res chain seq x y z
N GLN A 1 -6.21 -19.47 -27.22
CA GLN A 1 -6.68 -18.52 -26.19
C GLN A 1 -7.13 -19.24 -24.93
N GLY A 2 -7.96 -20.30 -25.00
CA GLY A 2 -8.42 -21.04 -23.80
C GLY A 2 -7.33 -21.67 -22.92
N GLU A 3 -6.22 -22.18 -23.48
CA GLU A 3 -5.13 -22.78 -22.68
C GLU A 3 -4.32 -21.76 -21.86
N ARG A 4 -4.18 -20.51 -22.34
CA ARG A 4 -3.45 -19.46 -21.61
C ARG A 4 -4.24 -18.84 -20.46
N MET A 5 -5.57 -18.81 -20.56
CA MET A 5 -6.43 -18.37 -19.44
C MET A 5 -6.23 -19.23 -18.19
N GLY A 6 -5.91 -20.52 -18.34
CA GLY A 6 -5.63 -21.42 -17.22
C GLY A 6 -4.32 -21.12 -16.47
N LEU A 7 -3.49 -20.20 -16.96
CA LEU A 7 -2.23 -19.78 -16.34
C LEU A 7 -2.40 -18.56 -15.42
N ILE A 8 -3.54 -17.87 -15.48
CA ILE A 8 -3.79 -16.66 -14.69
C ILE A 8 -4.14 -17.07 -13.25
N GLU A 9 -3.22 -16.82 -12.31
CA GLU A 9 -3.42 -17.16 -10.89
C GLU A 9 -4.59 -16.37 -10.28
N ARG A 10 -4.72 -15.09 -10.64
CA ARG A 10 -5.81 -14.23 -10.16
C ARG A 10 -6.31 -13.32 -11.28
N LEU A 11 -7.26 -13.83 -12.05
CA LEU A 11 -7.95 -13.02 -13.05
C LEU A 11 -8.66 -11.87 -12.34
N THR A 12 -8.46 -10.65 -12.82
CA THR A 12 -9.04 -9.43 -12.27
C THR A 12 -9.34 -8.50 -13.44
N LEU A 13 -10.62 -8.27 -13.70
CA LEU A 13 -11.07 -7.49 -14.84
C LEU A 13 -11.65 -6.15 -14.38
N ALA A 14 -11.53 -5.11 -15.20
CA ALA A 14 -12.14 -3.81 -14.91
C ALA A 14 -13.67 -3.88 -14.81
N ASP A 15 -14.27 -4.81 -15.56
CA ASP A 15 -15.71 -4.98 -15.69
C ASP A 15 -16.30 -5.89 -14.58
N GLU A 16 -15.46 -6.44 -13.68
CA GLU A 16 -15.93 -7.31 -12.61
C GLU A 16 -16.71 -6.52 -11.53
N PRO A 17 -17.95 -6.95 -11.21
CA PRO A 17 -18.74 -6.31 -10.17
C PRO A 17 -18.03 -6.36 -8.80
N GLY A 18 -17.94 -5.22 -8.11
CA GLY A 18 -17.40 -5.16 -6.74
C GLY A 18 -15.92 -4.80 -6.61
N ILE A 19 -15.14 -4.72 -7.69
CA ILE A 19 -13.74 -4.26 -7.62
C ILE A 19 -13.66 -2.75 -7.41
N PHE A 20 -14.56 -2.01 -8.07
CA PHE A 20 -14.66 -0.54 -7.98
C PHE A 20 -16.04 -0.08 -7.48
N SER A 21 -16.95 -1.00 -7.19
CA SER A 21 -18.25 -0.65 -6.66
C SER A 21 -18.08 -0.24 -5.20
N PRO A 22 -18.51 0.97 -4.77
CA PRO A 22 -18.58 1.30 -3.36
C PRO A 22 -19.54 0.29 -2.72
N SER A 23 -19.01 -0.68 -2.00
CA SER A 23 -19.81 -1.59 -1.21
C SER A 23 -20.38 -0.81 -0.04
N THR A 24 -21.66 -1.02 0.22
CA THR A 24 -22.43 -0.27 1.22
C THR A 24 -22.14 -0.72 2.66
N SER A 25 -21.12 -1.56 2.86
CA SER A 25 -20.79 -2.06 4.19
C SER A 25 -20.04 -1.00 5.00
N PRO A 26 -20.27 -0.91 6.32
CA PRO A 26 -19.52 0.01 7.17
C PRO A 26 -18.00 -0.17 7.11
N ALA A 27 -17.53 -1.40 6.90
CA ALA A 27 -16.11 -1.72 6.79
C ALA A 27 -15.48 -1.17 5.50
N ASP A 28 -16.26 -1.07 4.43
CA ASP A 28 -15.75 -0.59 3.15
C ASP A 28 -15.78 0.94 3.07
N ALA A 29 -16.81 1.57 3.65
CA ALA A 29 -16.81 3.02 3.87
C ALA A 29 -15.59 3.48 4.71
N MET A 30 -15.22 2.66 5.71
CA MET A 30 -14.02 2.87 6.51
C MET A 30 -12.73 2.78 5.67
N ARG A 31 -12.60 1.76 4.83
CA ARG A 31 -11.45 1.61 3.93
C ARG A 31 -11.39 2.71 2.91
N GLU A 32 -12.51 3.06 2.28
CA GLU A 32 -12.59 4.14 1.30
C GLU A 32 -12.13 5.47 1.91
N ARG A 33 -12.49 5.76 3.16
CA ARG A 33 -12.00 6.94 3.89
C ARG A 33 -10.46 6.94 3.97
N ILE A 34 -9.86 5.83 4.38
CA ILE A 34 -8.40 5.69 4.47
C ILE A 34 -7.76 5.92 3.10
N VAL A 35 -8.30 5.29 2.05
CA VAL A 35 -7.78 5.36 0.69
C VAL A 35 -7.86 6.78 0.13
N ARG A 36 -9.02 7.44 0.27
CA ARG A 36 -9.23 8.82 -0.18
C ARG A 36 -8.26 9.78 0.50
N ARG A 37 -8.02 9.60 1.81
CA ARG A 37 -7.06 10.44 2.52
C ARG A 37 -5.63 10.15 2.07
N ALA A 38 -5.26 8.88 1.90
CA ALA A 38 -3.93 8.49 1.44
C ALA A 38 -3.62 9.01 0.03
N ALA A 39 -4.61 9.14 -0.85
CA ALA A 39 -4.42 9.69 -2.19
C ALA A 39 -3.98 11.17 -2.19
N LEU A 40 -4.31 11.93 -1.13
CA LEU A 40 -3.86 13.31 -0.97
C LEU A 40 -2.36 13.43 -0.62
N GLU A 41 -1.70 12.31 -0.33
CA GLU A 41 -0.25 12.29 -0.04
C GLU A 41 0.61 12.21 -1.30
N LEU A 42 -0.01 12.00 -2.46
CA LEU A 42 0.66 11.84 -3.73
C LEU A 42 0.75 13.17 -4.47
N SER A 43 1.91 13.43 -5.07
CA SER A 43 2.23 14.64 -5.82
C SER A 43 2.42 14.34 -7.31
N ASP A 44 2.28 15.38 -8.14
CA ASP A 44 2.50 15.24 -9.58
C ASP A 44 3.96 14.85 -9.86
N GLY A 45 4.14 13.82 -10.67
CA GLY A 45 5.44 13.25 -11.01
C GLY A 45 5.97 12.17 -10.06
N ASP A 46 5.25 11.82 -8.99
CA ASP A 46 5.70 10.78 -8.05
C ASP A 46 5.83 9.40 -8.71
N TYR A 47 6.91 8.69 -8.39
CA TYR A 47 7.06 7.26 -8.59
C TYR A 47 6.62 6.55 -7.31
N VAL A 48 5.56 5.75 -7.43
CA VAL A 48 4.83 5.22 -6.28
C VAL A 48 4.81 3.70 -6.32
N ASN A 49 5.16 3.07 -5.19
CA ASN A 49 4.89 1.64 -4.97
C ASN A 49 3.70 1.49 -4.01
N LEU A 50 2.73 0.67 -4.41
CA LEU A 50 1.52 0.39 -3.64
C LEU A 50 1.46 -1.08 -3.24
N GLY A 51 1.45 -1.35 -1.94
CA GLY A 51 1.23 -2.69 -1.41
C GLY A 51 -0.16 -3.23 -1.73
N ILE A 52 -0.31 -4.54 -1.61
CA ILE A 52 -1.58 -5.24 -1.85
C ILE A 52 -2.63 -4.83 -0.81
N GLY A 53 -3.88 -4.62 -1.24
CA GLY A 53 -5.03 -4.39 -0.38
C GLY A 53 -5.47 -2.92 -0.39
N ILE A 54 -5.64 -2.31 0.77
CA ILE A 54 -6.00 -0.88 0.91
C ILE A 54 -5.07 0.02 0.06
N PRO A 55 -3.73 -0.14 0.07
CA PRO A 55 -2.87 0.75 -0.70
C PRO A 55 -3.10 0.68 -2.21
N THR A 56 -3.41 -0.50 -2.77
CA THR A 56 -3.67 -0.66 -4.21
C THR A 56 -4.83 0.22 -4.69
N LEU A 57 -5.81 0.49 -3.82
CA LEU A 57 -6.98 1.30 -4.17
C LEU A 57 -6.65 2.80 -4.26
N VAL A 58 -5.51 3.26 -3.72
CA VAL A 58 -5.14 4.69 -3.65
C VAL A 58 -5.02 5.30 -5.03
N SER A 59 -4.53 4.56 -6.02
CA SER A 59 -4.39 5.04 -7.40
C SER A 59 -5.72 5.48 -8.03
N ASN A 60 -6.85 4.95 -7.55
CA ASN A 60 -8.18 5.28 -8.08
C ASN A 60 -8.72 6.64 -7.59
N TYR A 61 -8.12 7.19 -6.53
CA TYR A 61 -8.57 8.43 -5.89
C TYR A 61 -7.56 9.57 -6.03
N VAL A 62 -6.53 9.38 -6.87
CA VAL A 62 -5.56 10.42 -7.20
C VAL A 62 -6.30 11.63 -7.77
N ALA A 63 -5.98 12.82 -7.25
CA ALA A 63 -6.67 14.04 -7.63
C ALA A 63 -6.54 14.34 -9.13
N PRO A 64 -7.57 14.90 -9.77
CA PRO A 64 -7.48 15.34 -11.16
C PRO A 64 -6.28 16.28 -11.36
N GLY A 65 -5.50 16.03 -12.42
CA GLY A 65 -4.30 16.82 -12.73
C GLY A 65 -3.01 16.32 -12.09
N ILE A 66 -3.07 15.39 -11.13
CA ILE A 66 -1.90 14.72 -10.57
C ILE A 66 -1.62 13.45 -11.38
N LYS A 67 -0.41 13.34 -11.94
CA LYS A 67 0.06 12.15 -12.65
C LYS A 67 1.13 11.45 -11.82
N ILE A 68 0.87 10.20 -11.47
CA ILE A 68 1.83 9.33 -10.80
C ILE A 68 2.26 8.20 -11.72
N THR A 69 3.45 7.66 -11.47
CA THR A 69 3.92 6.43 -12.14
C THR A 69 3.96 5.30 -11.14
N LEU A 70 3.14 4.27 -11.35
CA LEU A 70 3.09 3.10 -10.48
C LEU A 70 4.23 2.13 -10.81
N GLN A 71 5.00 1.77 -9.80
CA GLN A 71 6.04 0.74 -9.86
C GLN A 71 5.52 -0.56 -9.25
N SER A 72 5.77 -1.69 -9.92
CA SER A 72 5.47 -3.03 -9.41
C SER A 72 6.76 -3.82 -9.23
N GLU A 73 6.94 -4.41 -8.04
CA GLU A 73 8.19 -5.07 -7.64
C GLU A 73 8.57 -6.26 -8.54
N ASN A 74 7.61 -6.86 -9.23
CA ASN A 74 7.82 -7.95 -10.19
C ASN A 74 8.37 -7.52 -11.56
N GLY A 75 8.73 -6.23 -11.76
CA GLY A 75 9.50 -5.81 -12.93
C GLY A 75 8.76 -4.90 -13.92
N MET A 76 7.88 -4.03 -13.42
CA MET A 76 7.09 -3.12 -14.27
C MET A 76 7.08 -1.71 -13.69
N LEU A 77 7.17 -0.71 -14.56
CA LEU A 77 6.96 0.70 -14.26
C LEU A 77 5.90 1.25 -15.21
N GLY A 78 4.93 2.00 -14.68
CA GLY A 78 3.77 2.47 -15.44
C GLY A 78 2.63 1.46 -15.47
N VAL A 79 2.35 0.79 -14.34
CA VAL A 79 1.19 -0.10 -14.20
C VAL A 79 -0.09 0.65 -14.50
N GLY A 80 -0.89 0.11 -15.42
CA GLY A 80 -2.20 0.62 -15.80
C GLY A 80 -3.35 0.03 -14.98
N PRO A 81 -4.61 0.35 -15.32
CA PRO A 81 -5.77 -0.26 -14.70
C PRO A 81 -5.86 -1.76 -14.99
N PHE A 82 -6.81 -2.44 -14.35
CA PHE A 82 -7.17 -3.80 -14.72
C PHE A 82 -7.67 -3.87 -16.18
N PRO A 83 -7.40 -4.96 -16.91
CA PRO A 83 -7.84 -5.12 -18.30
C PRO A 83 -9.36 -5.30 -18.37
N ARG A 84 -9.96 -4.93 -19.50
CA ARG A 84 -11.34 -5.35 -19.82
C ARG A 84 -11.36 -6.81 -20.25
N SER A 85 -12.55 -7.41 -20.27
CA SER A 85 -12.71 -8.78 -20.79
C SER A 85 -12.20 -8.88 -22.24
N GLY A 86 -11.28 -9.82 -22.47
CA GLY A 86 -10.58 -10.04 -23.74
C GLY A 86 -9.24 -9.29 -23.88
N GLU A 87 -8.91 -8.40 -22.94
CA GLU A 87 -7.62 -7.69 -22.87
C GLU A 87 -6.67 -8.31 -21.83
N GLU A 88 -7.11 -9.33 -21.09
CA GLU A 88 -6.28 -10.00 -20.09
C GLU A 88 -5.09 -10.74 -20.71
N ASP A 89 -3.93 -10.61 -20.07
CA ASP A 89 -2.70 -11.31 -20.43
C ASP A 89 -2.09 -11.96 -19.18
N CYS A 90 -1.79 -13.26 -19.27
CA CYS A 90 -1.17 -14.00 -18.16
C CYS A 90 0.25 -13.54 -17.85
N ASP A 91 0.93 -12.92 -18.82
CA ASP A 91 2.29 -12.40 -18.65
C ASP A 91 2.29 -10.99 -18.03
N LEU A 92 1.12 -10.33 -17.92
CA LEU A 92 0.95 -8.98 -17.37
C LEU A 92 0.16 -8.99 -16.06
N ILE A 93 0.91 -9.14 -14.96
CA ILE A 93 0.38 -9.13 -13.60
C ILE A 93 1.10 -8.11 -12.71
N ASN A 94 0.41 -7.66 -11.67
CA ASN A 94 1.04 -6.88 -10.59
C ASN A 94 1.61 -7.79 -9.48
N ALA A 95 2.23 -7.19 -8.47
CA ALA A 95 2.77 -7.88 -7.29
C ALA A 95 1.73 -8.74 -6.53
N GLY A 96 0.44 -8.39 -6.64
CA GLY A 96 -0.69 -9.15 -6.08
C GLY A 96 -1.17 -10.31 -6.95
N LYS A 97 -0.45 -10.62 -8.04
CA LYS A 97 -0.78 -11.64 -9.06
C LYS A 97 -2.06 -11.36 -9.83
N GLN A 98 -2.54 -10.12 -9.80
CA GLN A 98 -3.74 -9.69 -10.52
C GLN A 98 -3.37 -9.24 -11.92
N THR A 99 -4.18 -9.59 -12.92
CA THR A 99 -4.03 -9.11 -14.30
C THR A 99 -4.12 -7.59 -14.37
N VAL A 100 -3.19 -6.95 -15.07
CA VAL A 100 -3.12 -5.48 -15.24
C VAL A 100 -2.81 -5.12 -16.69
N THR A 101 -3.02 -3.86 -17.03
CA THR A 101 -2.57 -3.28 -18.30
C THR A 101 -1.30 -2.43 -18.11
N ALA A 102 -0.74 -1.94 -19.21
CA ALA A 102 0.42 -1.05 -19.21
C ALA A 102 0.02 0.33 -19.73
N ASN A 103 0.37 1.38 -18.98
CA ASN A 103 0.15 2.75 -19.44
C ASN A 103 1.12 3.11 -20.57
N ALA A 104 0.79 4.14 -21.35
CA ALA A 104 1.71 4.69 -22.34
C ALA A 104 3.03 5.13 -21.68
N GLY A 105 4.16 4.69 -22.23
CA GLY A 105 5.49 4.92 -21.64
C GLY A 105 5.89 3.93 -20.54
N ALA A 106 5.12 2.86 -20.32
CA ALA A 106 5.51 1.80 -19.40
C ALA A 106 6.81 1.10 -19.85
N ALA A 107 7.54 0.57 -18.87
CA ALA A 107 8.78 -0.17 -19.07
C ALA A 107 8.79 -1.46 -18.26
N TYR A 108 9.41 -2.49 -18.81
CA TYR A 108 9.64 -3.78 -18.16
C TYR A 108 11.11 -3.98 -17.86
N PHE A 109 11.41 -4.63 -16.74
CA PHE A 109 12.76 -4.90 -16.30
C PHE A 109 12.81 -6.15 -15.42
N SER A 110 14.01 -6.69 -15.23
CA SER A 110 14.23 -7.85 -14.37
C SER A 110 14.01 -7.50 -12.89
N ALA A 111 13.78 -8.52 -12.05
CA ALA A 111 13.56 -8.33 -10.62
C ALA A 111 14.75 -7.68 -9.91
N ASP A 112 15.99 -8.00 -10.30
CA ASP A 112 17.20 -7.36 -9.76
C ASP A 112 17.25 -5.86 -10.08
N THR A 113 16.84 -5.46 -11.29
CA THR A 113 16.72 -4.04 -11.66
C THR A 113 15.58 -3.36 -10.89
N SER A 114 14.45 -4.06 -10.70
CA SER A 114 13.31 -3.58 -9.90
C SER A 114 13.73 -3.27 -8.46
N PHE A 115 14.41 -4.20 -7.80
CA PHE A 115 14.88 -4.00 -6.43
C PHE A 115 16.10 -3.07 -6.34
N ALA A 116 16.88 -2.90 -7.41
CA ALA A 116 17.89 -1.84 -7.48
C ALA A 116 17.24 -0.44 -7.52
N MET A 117 16.17 -0.27 -8.31
CA MET A 117 15.37 0.96 -8.32
C MET A 117 14.78 1.26 -6.94
N ILE A 118 14.18 0.25 -6.30
CA ILE A 118 13.62 0.37 -4.96
C ILE A 118 14.72 0.72 -3.94
N ARG A 119 15.72 -0.14 -3.73
CA ARG A 119 16.76 0.10 -2.72
C ARG A 119 17.61 1.34 -2.98
N GLY A 120 17.71 1.77 -4.24
CA GLY A 120 18.39 3.02 -4.62
C GLY A 120 17.60 4.28 -4.28
N GLY A 121 16.38 4.17 -3.75
CA GLY A 121 15.56 5.32 -3.36
C GLY A 121 14.96 6.07 -4.55
N HIS A 122 14.78 5.39 -5.69
CA HIS A 122 14.23 6.01 -6.90
C HIS A 122 12.69 6.08 -6.91
N CYS A 123 12.02 5.41 -5.98
CA CYS A 123 10.60 5.58 -5.70
C CYS A 123 10.42 6.65 -4.61
N GLN A 124 9.61 7.68 -4.86
CA GLN A 124 9.41 8.76 -3.89
C GLN A 124 8.48 8.34 -2.75
N VAL A 125 7.43 7.57 -3.06
CA VAL A 125 6.40 7.19 -2.09
C VAL A 125 6.18 5.68 -2.10
N THR A 126 6.06 5.11 -0.91
CA THR A 126 5.69 3.70 -0.71
C THR A 126 4.50 3.65 0.25
N ILE A 127 3.38 3.09 -0.20
CA ILE A 127 2.18 2.94 0.64
C ILE A 127 1.94 1.47 0.93
N LEU A 128 1.88 1.09 2.21
CA LEU A 128 1.75 -0.29 2.64
C LEU A 128 0.67 -0.46 3.71
N GLY A 129 0.09 -1.66 3.78
CA GLY A 129 -0.69 -2.09 4.94
C GLY A 129 0.22 -2.55 6.08
N SER A 130 -0.25 -2.39 7.32
CA SER A 130 0.45 -2.91 8.50
C SER A 130 -0.48 -3.61 9.50
N MET A 131 0.10 -4.57 10.25
CA MET A 131 -0.55 -5.20 11.39
C MET A 131 -0.31 -4.41 12.67
N GLN A 132 0.89 -3.86 12.84
CA GLN A 132 1.25 -2.96 13.93
C GLN A 132 2.18 -1.85 13.42
N VAL A 133 2.08 -0.68 14.04
CA VAL A 133 3.07 0.39 13.90
C VAL A 133 3.46 0.88 15.29
N GLY A 134 4.75 0.98 15.55
CA GLY A 134 5.31 1.53 16.78
C GLY A 134 5.35 3.06 16.73
N ALA A 135 5.22 3.72 17.88
CA ALA A 135 5.31 5.17 18.00
C ALA A 135 6.67 5.72 17.56
N ASN A 136 7.68 4.86 17.49
CA ASN A 136 9.02 5.14 16.99
C ASN A 136 9.18 4.86 15.48
N GLY A 137 8.09 4.57 14.75
CA GLY A 137 8.12 4.27 13.31
C GLY A 137 8.49 2.84 12.94
N ASP A 138 8.55 1.92 13.89
CA ASP A 138 8.69 0.50 13.58
C ASP A 138 7.43 -0.03 12.89
N MET A 139 7.61 -0.89 11.90
CA MET A 139 6.50 -1.51 11.16
C MET A 139 6.56 -3.02 11.29
N ALA A 140 5.41 -3.69 11.44
CA ALA A 140 5.31 -5.14 11.44
C ALA A 140 4.08 -5.60 10.63
N ASN A 141 4.31 -6.34 9.54
CA ASN A 141 3.21 -6.73 8.63
C ASN A 141 3.32 -8.12 7.96
N TYR A 142 4.37 -8.91 8.23
CA TYR A 142 4.59 -10.16 7.48
C TYR A 142 4.31 -11.45 8.26
N LEU A 143 4.31 -11.39 9.60
CA LEU A 143 4.29 -12.57 10.47
C LEU A 143 3.50 -12.32 11.76
N ILE A 144 2.59 -13.24 12.07
CA ILE A 144 1.99 -13.43 13.40
C ILE A 144 2.41 -14.81 13.90
N PRO A 145 3.31 -14.91 14.90
CA PRO A 145 3.78 -16.18 15.43
C PRO A 145 2.62 -17.11 15.81
N GLY A 146 2.65 -18.35 15.31
CA GLY A 146 1.64 -19.38 15.58
C GLY A 146 0.29 -19.17 14.89
N ARG A 147 0.11 -18.13 14.05
CA ARG A 147 -1.18 -17.86 13.38
C ARG A 147 -1.08 -17.58 11.89
N LEU A 148 -0.14 -16.74 11.45
CA LEU A 148 -0.09 -16.27 10.07
C LEU A 148 1.35 -16.09 9.61
N VAL A 149 1.74 -16.77 8.53
CA VAL A 149 3.02 -16.59 7.84
C VAL A 149 2.73 -16.30 6.38
N LYS A 150 2.85 -15.04 5.95
CA LYS A 150 2.64 -14.66 4.53
C LYS A 150 3.94 -14.56 3.73
N GLY A 151 5.09 -14.57 4.43
CA GLY A 151 6.36 -14.13 3.85
C GLY A 151 6.41 -12.61 3.75
N MET A 152 7.62 -12.05 3.77
CA MET A 152 7.82 -10.59 3.72
C MET A 152 7.72 -9.99 2.31
N GLY A 153 7.86 -10.81 1.26
CA GLY A 153 7.89 -10.33 -0.13
C GLY A 153 8.92 -9.21 -0.30
N GLY A 154 8.60 -8.20 -1.12
CA GLY A 154 9.40 -6.99 -1.25
C GLY A 154 9.25 -5.96 -0.11
N ALA A 155 8.46 -6.23 0.93
CA ALA A 155 8.11 -5.21 1.92
C ALA A 155 9.33 -4.66 2.67
N MET A 156 10.33 -5.49 2.97
CA MET A 156 11.54 -5.03 3.67
C MET A 156 12.40 -4.10 2.80
N ASP A 157 12.58 -4.41 1.53
CA ASP A 157 13.27 -3.55 0.56
C ASP A 157 12.55 -2.22 0.37
N LEU A 158 11.21 -2.27 0.25
CA LEU A 158 10.38 -1.09 0.06
C LEU A 158 10.51 -0.11 1.23
N VAL A 159 10.43 -0.59 2.47
CA VAL A 159 10.51 0.29 3.65
C VAL A 159 11.93 0.74 3.99
N SER A 160 12.95 0.08 3.45
CA SER A 160 14.36 0.46 3.66
C SER A 160 14.94 1.34 2.55
N SER A 161 14.16 1.62 1.49
CA SER A 161 14.58 2.38 0.30
C SER A 161 14.89 3.86 0.52
N GLY A 162 14.53 4.43 1.68
CA GLY A 162 14.58 5.88 1.88
C GLY A 162 13.42 6.64 1.23
N SER A 163 12.46 5.94 0.61
CA SER A 163 11.19 6.52 0.19
C SER A 163 10.38 7.02 1.39
N ARG A 164 9.42 7.91 1.13
CA ARG A 164 8.43 8.28 2.15
C ARG A 164 7.46 7.11 2.34
N VAL A 165 7.56 6.44 3.49
CA VAL A 165 6.73 5.26 3.82
C VAL A 165 5.46 5.70 4.53
N ILE A 166 4.31 5.44 3.90
CA ILE A 166 2.99 5.73 4.42
C ILE A 166 2.27 4.43 4.73
N VAL A 167 1.83 4.27 5.97
CA VAL A 167 1.04 3.10 6.38
C VAL A 167 -0.44 3.44 6.32
N THR A 168 -1.20 2.66 5.55
CA THR A 168 -2.67 2.71 5.54
C THR A 168 -3.25 1.49 6.24
N MET A 169 -4.01 1.69 7.30
CA MET A 169 -4.54 0.57 8.09
C MET A 169 -5.77 0.96 8.91
N GLU A 170 -6.63 -0.02 9.21
CA GLU A 170 -7.63 0.12 10.27
C GLU A 170 -6.91 0.38 11.61
N HIS A 171 -7.43 1.31 12.42
CA HIS A 171 -6.80 1.78 13.65
C HIS A 171 -6.71 0.69 14.72
N THR A 172 -7.76 -0.12 14.84
CA THR A 172 -7.85 -1.25 15.77
C THR A 172 -7.92 -2.59 15.04
N ASP A 173 -7.62 -3.67 15.75
CA ASP A 173 -7.94 -5.02 15.28
C ASP A 173 -9.44 -5.34 15.45
N LYS A 174 -9.84 -6.55 15.02
CA LYS A 174 -11.24 -7.02 15.13
C LYS A 174 -11.74 -7.17 16.59
N LYS A 175 -10.85 -7.11 17.58
CA LYS A 175 -11.17 -7.17 19.01
C LYS A 175 -11.16 -5.79 19.66
N GLY A 176 -10.90 -4.72 18.89
CA GLY A 176 -10.81 -3.35 19.39
C GLY A 176 -9.44 -2.99 19.98
N ASN A 177 -8.43 -3.84 19.88
CA ASN A 177 -7.09 -3.49 20.36
C ASN A 177 -6.42 -2.52 19.38
N SER A 178 -5.79 -1.47 19.90
CA SER A 178 -4.99 -0.57 19.05
C SER A 178 -3.90 -1.33 18.30
N LYS A 179 -3.72 -0.96 17.03
CA LYS A 179 -2.61 -1.42 16.21
C LYS A 179 -1.48 -0.36 16.12
N VAL A 180 -1.73 0.85 16.63
CA VAL A 180 -0.71 1.88 16.82
C VAL A 180 -0.24 1.81 18.27
N LEU A 181 0.99 1.34 18.47
CA LEU A 181 1.50 0.91 19.78
C LEU A 181 2.72 1.75 20.20
N PRO A 182 3.08 1.81 21.49
CA PRO A 182 4.36 2.37 21.90
C PRO A 182 5.56 1.66 21.24
N ARG A 183 5.49 0.33 21.12
CA ARG A 183 6.43 -0.54 20.39
C ARG A 183 5.66 -1.71 19.78
N CYS A 184 6.07 -2.15 18.59
CA CYS A 184 5.53 -3.37 18.00
C CYS A 184 5.89 -4.58 18.87
N THR A 185 4.96 -5.52 18.97
CA THR A 185 5.17 -6.83 19.63
C THR A 185 5.34 -7.96 18.62
N LEU A 186 4.90 -7.74 17.38
CA LEU A 186 5.11 -8.64 16.27
C LEU A 186 6.52 -8.47 15.68
N PRO A 187 7.05 -9.51 14.99
CA PRO A 187 8.31 -9.43 14.26
C PRO A 187 8.31 -8.27 13.26
N LEU A 188 9.37 -7.45 13.32
CA LEU A 188 9.46 -6.22 12.55
C LEU A 188 9.73 -6.49 11.08
N THR A 189 9.05 -5.75 10.22
CA THR A 189 9.37 -5.57 8.80
C THR A 189 10.47 -4.52 8.63
N GLY A 190 10.43 -3.44 9.41
CA GLY A 190 11.44 -2.38 9.38
C GLY A 190 11.47 -1.57 10.67
N ARG A 191 12.64 -1.03 11.01
CA ARG A 191 12.85 -0.21 12.21
C ARG A 191 12.84 1.27 11.87
N GLY A 192 11.99 2.05 12.52
CA GLY A 192 11.96 3.51 12.32
C GLY A 192 11.74 3.96 10.88
N VAL A 193 11.00 3.15 10.10
CA VAL A 193 10.85 3.33 8.65
C VAL A 193 9.59 4.12 8.28
N VAL A 194 8.56 4.09 9.12
CA VAL A 194 7.27 4.74 8.82
C VAL A 194 7.39 6.24 8.98
N SER A 195 6.94 7.00 7.97
CA SER A 195 6.87 8.47 8.01
C SER A 195 5.46 8.97 8.37
N LYS A 196 4.41 8.23 7.99
CA LYS A 196 3.02 8.62 8.25
C LYS A 196 2.13 7.40 8.47
N ILE A 197 1.16 7.52 9.37
CA ILE A 197 0.11 6.52 9.61
C ILE A 197 -1.23 7.17 9.27
N ILE A 198 -2.00 6.51 8.42
CA ILE A 198 -3.35 6.93 8.03
C ILE A 198 -4.32 5.82 8.40
N THR A 199 -5.27 6.15 9.26
CA THR A 199 -6.37 5.28 9.64
C THR A 199 -7.71 5.95 9.37
N GLU A 200 -8.80 5.23 9.60
CA GLU A 200 -10.16 5.77 9.53
C GLU A 200 -10.46 6.81 10.61
N LYS A 201 -9.67 6.77 11.70
CA LYS A 201 -9.82 7.60 12.90
C LYS A 201 -8.88 8.79 12.95
N ALA A 202 -7.67 8.68 12.40
CA ALA A 202 -6.67 9.71 12.55
C ALA A 202 -5.54 9.61 11.51
N VAL A 203 -4.85 10.73 11.32
CA VAL A 203 -3.58 10.81 10.60
C VAL A 203 -2.48 11.20 11.59
N PHE A 204 -1.42 10.41 11.63
CA PHE A 204 -0.24 10.69 12.45
C PHE A 204 0.98 10.92 11.58
N ASP A 205 1.71 11.99 11.86
CA ASP A 205 3.10 12.12 11.45
C ASP A 205 3.99 11.30 12.38
N VAL A 206 4.96 10.61 11.82
CA VAL A 206 5.91 9.82 12.59
C VAL A 206 7.27 10.49 12.50
N ARG A 207 7.75 11.00 13.64
CA ARG A 207 9.12 11.50 13.74
C ARG A 207 9.98 10.36 14.25
N CYS A 208 10.99 10.00 13.46
CA CYS A 208 11.99 9.01 13.83
C CYS A 208 13.37 9.63 13.65
N GLY A 209 14.05 9.92 14.76
CA GLY A 209 15.41 10.45 14.76
C GLY A 209 16.10 10.23 16.11
N ALA A 210 17.41 10.45 16.14
CA ALA A 210 18.21 10.26 17.36
C ALA A 210 17.85 11.24 18.50
N ALA A 211 17.32 12.42 18.15
CA ALA A 211 16.99 13.47 19.11
C ALA A 211 15.56 13.36 19.66
N GLU A 212 14.60 12.90 18.84
CA GLU A 212 13.20 12.79 19.23
C GLU A 212 12.51 11.71 18.38
N SER A 213 11.73 10.84 19.04
CA SER A 213 10.92 9.82 18.35
C SER A 213 9.50 9.84 18.90
N GLY A 214 8.50 9.86 18.04
CA GLY A 214 7.11 9.88 18.48
C GLY A 214 6.11 10.13 17.37
N LEU A 215 4.85 10.14 17.76
CA LEU A 215 3.71 10.42 16.89
C LEU A 215 3.22 11.85 17.12
N THR A 216 2.91 12.55 16.05
CA THR A 216 2.16 13.80 16.09
C THR A 216 0.81 13.58 15.43
N LEU A 217 -0.29 13.73 16.17
CA LEU A 217 -1.63 13.72 15.60
C LEU A 217 -1.80 14.96 14.72
N LEU A 218 -2.09 14.75 13.43
CA LEU A 218 -2.29 15.83 12.46
C LEU A 218 -3.77 16.08 12.17
N GLU A 219 -4.55 15.01 12.04
CA GLU A 219 -5.95 15.08 11.62
C GLU A 219 -6.79 14.05 12.39
N LEU A 220 -8.03 14.41 12.67
CA LEU A 220 -9.05 13.53 13.22
C LEU A 220 -10.02 13.11 12.11
N GLY A 221 -10.42 11.85 12.16
CA GLY A 221 -11.46 11.31 11.30
C GLY A 221 -12.83 11.94 11.63
N PRO A 222 -13.77 11.94 10.68
CA PRO A 222 -15.12 12.47 10.91
C PRO A 222 -15.78 11.83 12.14
N GLY A 223 -16.14 12.67 13.12
CA GLY A 223 -16.81 12.25 14.36
C GLY A 223 -15.88 11.80 15.49
N GLU A 224 -14.57 11.74 15.26
CA GLU A 224 -13.57 11.41 16.29
C GLU A 224 -13.14 12.66 17.06
N THR A 225 -12.69 12.46 18.30
CA THR A 225 -12.07 13.48 19.15
C THR A 225 -10.65 13.04 19.51
N VAL A 226 -9.88 13.91 20.17
CA VAL A 226 -8.53 13.54 20.66
C VAL A 226 -8.58 12.42 21.70
N ASP A 227 -9.70 12.29 22.42
CA ASP A 227 -9.88 11.27 23.45
C ASP A 227 -10.27 9.89 22.90
N SER A 228 -10.72 9.79 21.63
CA SER A 228 -11.28 8.57 21.01
C SER A 228 -10.34 7.84 20.04
#